data_AF-A0A3D3LRP9-F1
#
_entry.id   AF-A0A3D3LRP9-F1
#
_cell.length_a   1.000
_cell.length_b   1.000
_cell.length_c   1.000
_cell.angle_alpha   90.00
_cell.angle_beta   90.00
_cell.angle_gamma   90.00
#
_symmetry.space_group_name_H-M   'P 1'
#
loop_
_entity.id
_entity.type
_entity.pdbx_description
1 polymer ?
#
loop_
_entity_poly.entity_id
_entity_poly.type
_entity_poly.pdbx_seq_one_letter_code
_entity_poly.pdbx_strand_id
1 'polypeptide(L)'
;MKIKTKIKNLIYLIIAGVFVSSCGEKKEEPVFVPPNQEFSADQDQEQKAKEEFERLKKLEEMQRGDSNKPVTPDTIISLQKDSVKTDTAKPKEKKVDPKTLQKEKELNKKLTNPKTTIDDYLEYIKRGVSEDGNFDKNMKRASELWDGRGVNTFKKAYKDTKKFSIISEPEVVTQKGNTAKVKVKVKQTDKNNKESEIIVTYNLVADNTGKWKIKNNVVSKK
;
A
#
# COMPACT_ATOMS: atom_id res chain seq x y z
N MET A 1 -31.27 -20.96 -58.66
CA MET A 1 -32.59 -21.35 -58.11
C MET A 1 -32.50 -22.77 -57.56
N LYS A 2 -32.45 -22.92 -56.23
CA LYS A 2 -33.02 -24.03 -55.43
C LYS A 2 -32.73 -23.72 -53.95
N ILE A 3 -33.75 -23.96 -53.14
CA ILE A 3 -34.02 -23.42 -51.80
C ILE A 3 -34.22 -24.61 -50.85
N LYS A 4 -33.97 -24.39 -49.53
CA LYS A 4 -34.30 -25.21 -48.33
C LYS A 4 -33.31 -26.35 -48.02
N THR A 5 -32.90 -26.60 -46.76
CA THR A 5 -33.78 -26.97 -45.64
C THR A 5 -33.13 -26.88 -44.23
N LYS A 6 -33.71 -26.01 -43.38
CA LYS A 6 -34.14 -26.14 -41.97
C LYS A 6 -33.34 -26.89 -40.86
N ILE A 7 -33.04 -26.11 -39.81
CA ILE A 7 -33.28 -26.28 -38.34
C ILE A 7 -34.00 -27.57 -37.90
N LYS A 8 -33.46 -28.30 -36.90
CA LYS A 8 -34.09 -28.64 -35.58
C LYS A 8 -33.36 -29.74 -34.78
N ASN A 9 -33.53 -29.63 -33.46
CA ASN A 9 -33.49 -30.65 -32.40
C ASN A 9 -32.13 -30.96 -31.72
N LEU A 10 -32.06 -31.27 -30.43
CA LEU A 10 -32.98 -31.19 -29.27
C LEU A 10 -32.13 -31.64 -28.05
N ILE A 11 -32.41 -31.04 -26.90
CA ILE A 11 -31.85 -31.35 -25.58
C ILE A 11 -32.09 -32.82 -25.19
N TYR A 12 -31.13 -33.44 -24.50
CA TYR A 12 -31.39 -34.55 -23.57
C TYR A 12 -30.59 -34.37 -22.28
N LEU A 13 -31.31 -34.50 -21.17
CA LEU A 13 -30.91 -34.29 -19.77
C LEU A 13 -31.41 -35.54 -19.04
N ILE A 14 -30.54 -36.36 -18.45
CA ILE A 14 -30.95 -37.35 -17.43
C ILE A 14 -29.86 -37.47 -16.33
N ILE A 15 -30.37 -37.41 -15.11
CA ILE A 15 -29.76 -37.46 -13.77
C ILE A 15 -29.86 -38.90 -13.23
N ALA A 16 -28.85 -39.35 -12.45
CA ALA A 16 -28.97 -40.26 -11.29
C ALA A 16 -27.54 -40.51 -10.75
N GLY A 17 -27.18 -40.51 -9.46
CA GLY A 17 -27.91 -40.41 -8.20
C GLY A 17 -27.29 -41.35 -7.15
N VAL A 18 -27.01 -40.83 -5.93
CA VAL A 18 -27.22 -41.49 -4.60
C VAL A 18 -26.26 -42.68 -4.26
N PHE A 19 -25.60 -42.88 -3.11
CA PHE A 19 -25.41 -42.25 -1.78
C PHE A 19 -24.66 -43.30 -0.89
N VAL A 20 -24.27 -42.91 0.34
CA VAL A 20 -24.11 -43.75 1.57
C VAL A 20 -22.72 -44.35 1.93
N SER A 21 -22.07 -43.63 2.87
CA SER A 21 -21.50 -44.05 4.18
C SER A 21 -20.25 -44.92 4.33
N SER A 22 -19.33 -44.50 5.22
CA SER A 22 -19.28 -45.00 6.62
C SER A 22 -17.95 -44.71 7.34
N CYS A 23 -18.07 -44.39 8.64
CA CYS A 23 -17.14 -44.64 9.76
C CYS A 23 -15.85 -43.84 9.95
N GLY A 24 -15.77 -43.15 11.10
CA GLY A 24 -14.52 -43.13 11.89
C GLY A 24 -14.21 -41.88 12.72
N GLU A 25 -15.08 -41.45 13.65
CA GLU A 25 -14.63 -40.65 14.79
C GLU A 25 -14.14 -41.56 15.93
N LYS A 26 -12.87 -41.42 16.35
CA LYS A 26 -12.46 -41.06 17.73
C LYS A 26 -10.97 -41.35 18.01
N LYS A 27 -10.30 -40.26 18.41
CA LYS A 27 -9.34 -40.12 19.53
C LYS A 27 -8.01 -40.88 19.50
N GLU A 28 -6.95 -40.16 19.17
CA GLU A 28 -5.70 -40.16 19.95
C GLU A 28 -5.17 -38.73 20.06
N GLU A 29 -4.93 -38.28 21.30
CA GLU A 29 -4.31 -37.01 21.65
C GLU A 29 -2.79 -37.10 21.42
N PRO A 30 -2.15 -36.13 20.77
CA PRO A 30 -0.75 -35.86 21.03
C PRO A 30 -0.64 -34.84 22.17
N VAL A 31 -0.17 -35.31 23.32
CA VAL A 31 0.29 -34.49 24.45
C VAL A 31 1.37 -33.54 23.93
N PHE A 32 1.04 -32.25 23.84
CA PHE A 32 2.02 -31.20 23.58
C PHE A 32 2.72 -30.86 24.90
N VAL A 33 3.97 -31.30 25.02
CA VAL A 33 4.89 -30.81 26.06
C VAL A 33 5.53 -29.52 25.53
N PRO A 34 5.28 -28.34 26.13
CA PRO A 34 5.94 -27.13 25.70
C PRO A 34 7.43 -27.21 26.06
N PRO A 35 8.36 -26.87 25.13
CA PRO A 35 9.75 -26.70 25.50
C PRO A 35 9.89 -25.43 26.35
N ASN A 36 10.28 -25.61 27.61
CA ASN A 36 10.86 -24.55 28.43
C ASN A 36 12.15 -24.06 27.78
N GLN A 37 12.16 -22.82 27.31
CA GLN A 37 13.36 -21.98 27.23
C GLN A 37 12.97 -20.50 27.26
N GLU A 38 13.08 -19.94 28.46
CA GLU A 38 13.53 -18.58 28.80
C GLU A 38 14.62 -18.06 27.81
N PHE A 39 14.79 -16.79 27.45
CA PHE A 39 14.36 -15.51 28.02
C PHE A 39 14.66 -14.36 27.02
N SER A 40 14.07 -13.18 27.29
CA SER A 40 14.57 -11.82 27.00
C SER A 40 14.69 -11.35 25.54
N ALA A 41 13.57 -10.95 24.94
CA ALA A 41 13.56 -9.90 23.90
C ALA A 41 12.24 -9.10 23.85
N ASP A 42 11.13 -9.69 24.32
CA ASP A 42 9.79 -9.11 24.14
C ASP A 42 9.35 -8.12 25.25
N GLN A 43 9.94 -8.17 26.45
CA GLN A 43 9.55 -7.26 27.53
C GLN A 43 10.10 -5.83 27.38
N ASP A 44 11.26 -5.65 26.72
CA ASP A 44 11.86 -4.34 26.50
C ASP A 44 11.11 -3.53 25.42
N GLN A 45 10.44 -4.23 24.50
CA GLN A 45 9.70 -3.60 23.41
C GLN A 45 8.33 -3.11 23.87
N GLU A 46 7.68 -3.85 24.77
CA GLU A 46 6.42 -3.43 25.39
C GLU A 46 6.62 -2.30 26.44
N GLN A 47 7.73 -2.31 27.19
CA GLN A 47 8.08 -1.20 28.09
C GLN A 47 8.40 0.08 27.32
N LYS A 48 9.14 0.00 26.20
CA LYS A 48 9.37 1.18 25.34
C LYS A 48 8.06 1.72 24.74
N ALA A 49 7.13 0.86 24.35
CA ALA A 49 5.84 1.30 23.83
C ALA A 49 4.98 1.98 24.91
N LYS A 50 5.02 1.50 26.17
CA LYS A 50 4.33 2.13 27.31
C LYS A 50 4.96 3.46 27.71
N GLU A 51 6.30 3.55 27.73
CA GLU A 51 7.01 4.81 28.01
C GLU A 51 6.78 5.87 26.91
N GLU A 52 6.75 5.46 25.63
CA GLU A 52 6.41 6.37 24.53
C GLU A 52 4.96 6.85 24.60
N PHE A 53 4.03 5.97 24.98
CA PHE A 53 2.63 6.34 25.17
C PHE A 53 2.43 7.32 26.33
N GLU A 54 3.08 7.10 27.48
CA GLU A 54 3.04 8.05 28.60
C GLU A 54 3.72 9.38 28.26
N ARG A 55 4.83 9.37 27.52
CA ARG A 55 5.48 10.60 27.03
C ARG A 55 4.57 11.39 26.09
N LEU A 56 3.90 10.71 25.16
CA LEU A 56 2.95 11.34 24.23
C LEU A 56 1.75 11.94 24.97
N LYS A 57 1.19 11.20 25.94
CA LYS A 57 0.08 11.68 26.77
C LYS A 57 0.47 12.90 27.61
N LYS A 58 1.68 12.91 28.19
CA LYS A 58 2.20 14.03 28.98
C LYS A 58 2.49 15.27 28.12
N LEU A 59 2.89 15.07 26.85
CA LEU A 59 3.05 16.15 25.87
C LEU A 59 1.71 16.76 25.45
N GLU A 60 0.67 15.94 25.34
CA GLU A 60 -0.69 16.37 25.03
C GLU A 60 -1.32 17.16 26.19
N GLU A 61 -1.08 16.73 27.45
CA GLU A 61 -1.51 17.47 28.65
C GLU A 61 -0.77 18.81 28.82
N MET A 62 0.54 18.87 28.52
CA MET A 62 1.27 20.14 28.49
C MET A 62 0.73 21.11 27.42
N GLN A 63 0.27 20.61 26.27
CA GLN A 63 -0.33 21.45 25.23
C GLN A 63 -1.74 21.94 25.58
N ARG A 64 -2.50 21.21 26.42
CA ARG A 64 -3.82 21.67 26.89
C ARG A 64 -3.75 22.65 28.05
N GLY A 65 -2.63 22.73 28.77
CA GLY A 65 -2.48 23.57 29.97
C GLY A 65 -2.13 25.04 29.75
N ASP A 66 -1.70 25.46 28.56
CA ASP A 66 -1.01 26.76 28.38
C ASP A 66 -1.72 27.73 27.43
N SER A 67 -3.05 27.76 27.48
CA SER A 67 -3.87 28.78 26.82
C SER A 67 -4.32 29.85 27.80
N ASN A 68 -3.38 30.56 28.45
CA ASN A 68 -3.63 31.90 29.01
C ASN A 68 -2.34 32.58 29.52
N LYS A 69 -1.60 33.26 28.64
CA LYS A 69 -0.98 34.56 28.93
C LYS A 69 -0.39 35.21 27.67
N PRO A 70 -0.55 36.53 27.46
CA PRO A 70 0.14 37.24 26.40
C PRO A 70 1.51 37.72 26.90
N VAL A 71 2.56 37.53 26.10
CA VAL A 71 3.87 38.16 26.34
C VAL A 71 4.28 38.92 25.09
N THR A 72 4.39 40.23 25.25
CA THR A 72 4.92 41.24 24.32
C THR A 72 6.43 41.08 24.09
N PRO A 73 6.98 41.58 22.98
CA PRO A 73 8.39 41.45 22.66
C PRO A 73 9.17 42.63 23.23
N ASP A 74 10.30 42.39 23.91
CA ASP A 74 11.36 43.40 24.01
C ASP A 74 12.67 42.86 24.63
N THR A 75 13.78 43.35 24.06
CA THR A 75 15.09 43.61 24.72
C THR A 75 16.18 42.50 24.80
N ILE A 76 17.11 42.58 23.84
CA ILE A 76 18.57 42.86 23.97
C ILE A 76 19.47 41.98 24.89
N ILE A 77 20.45 41.34 24.22
CA ILE A 77 21.89 41.16 24.53
C ILE A 77 22.30 40.71 25.95
N SER A 78 22.98 39.56 26.02
CA SER A 78 24.23 39.43 26.79
C SER A 78 25.09 38.27 26.29
N LEU A 79 26.30 38.61 25.78
CA LEU A 79 27.44 37.72 25.63
C LEU A 79 28.12 37.53 27.00
N GLN A 80 28.55 36.30 27.30
CA GLN A 80 29.79 35.91 28.04
C GLN A 80 29.69 34.41 28.34
N LYS A 81 30.73 33.61 28.58
CA LYS A 81 32.16 33.53 28.22
C LYS A 81 32.64 32.23 28.90
N ASP A 82 33.45 31.45 28.19
CA ASP A 82 34.43 30.46 28.65
C ASP A 82 34.07 29.12 29.34
N SER A 83 34.77 28.10 28.81
CA SER A 83 35.33 26.89 29.45
C SER A 83 34.45 25.64 29.58
N VAL A 84 34.85 24.56 28.90
CA VAL A 84 35.47 23.35 29.50
C VAL A 84 35.70 22.30 28.39
N LYS A 85 36.93 21.77 28.33
CA LYS A 85 37.33 20.60 27.54
C LYS A 85 36.63 19.34 28.08
N THR A 86 36.36 18.35 27.21
CA THR A 86 36.72 16.90 27.35
C THR A 86 35.71 15.99 26.61
N ASP A 87 36.28 15.16 25.73
CA ASP A 87 35.91 13.80 25.28
C ASP A 87 34.63 13.42 24.50
N THR A 88 34.92 12.44 23.62
CA THR A 88 34.06 11.42 23.02
C THR A 88 33.22 11.84 21.81
N ALA A 89 33.69 11.42 20.63
CA ALA A 89 32.94 11.36 19.39
C ALA A 89 31.74 10.40 19.53
N LYS A 90 30.64 10.92 20.07
CA LYS A 90 29.31 10.31 20.02
C LYS A 90 28.69 10.70 18.66
N PRO A 91 28.10 9.76 17.89
CA PRO A 91 27.46 10.11 16.62
C PRO A 91 26.38 11.15 16.91
N LYS A 92 26.47 12.31 16.25
CA LYS A 92 25.43 13.33 16.27
C LYS A 92 24.14 12.70 15.76
N GLU A 93 23.29 12.22 16.68
CA GLU A 93 21.87 12.10 16.42
C GLU A 93 21.42 13.45 15.87
N LYS A 94 21.05 13.48 14.58
CA LYS A 94 20.37 14.62 13.99
C LYS A 94 19.08 14.78 14.79
N LYS A 95 19.10 15.71 15.76
CA LYS A 95 17.88 16.24 16.38
C LYS A 95 17.01 16.72 15.23
N VAL A 96 15.99 15.92 14.90
CA VAL A 96 14.99 16.28 13.91
C VAL A 96 14.27 17.48 14.51
N ASP A 97 14.53 18.67 13.97
CA ASP A 97 13.96 19.91 14.47
C ASP A 97 12.42 19.77 14.43
N PRO A 98 11.72 19.97 15.57
CA PRO A 98 10.26 19.80 15.65
C PRO A 98 9.50 20.64 14.62
N LYS A 99 10.06 21.76 14.13
CA LYS A 99 9.48 22.54 13.02
C LYS A 99 9.45 21.78 11.70
N THR A 100 10.45 20.93 11.44
CA THR A 100 10.52 20.08 10.24
C THR A 100 9.47 18.96 10.31
N LEU A 101 9.31 18.36 11.49
CA LEU A 101 8.32 17.31 11.74
C LEU A 101 6.88 17.84 11.62
N GLN A 102 6.63 19.07 12.09
CA GLN A 102 5.33 19.74 11.93
C GLN A 102 5.04 20.08 10.46
N LYS A 103 6.03 20.64 9.72
CA LYS A 103 5.88 20.89 8.28
C LYS A 103 5.63 19.61 7.47
N GLU A 104 6.27 18.50 7.81
CA GLU A 104 6.01 17.19 7.18
C GLU A 104 4.60 16.69 7.48
N LYS A 105 4.12 16.81 8.74
CA LYS A 105 2.75 16.44 9.12
C LYS A 105 1.69 17.31 8.42
N GLU A 106 1.95 18.61 8.25
CA GLU A 106 1.06 19.52 7.52
C GLU A 106 1.07 19.29 6.01
N LEU A 107 2.22 18.98 5.41
CA LEU A 107 2.29 18.57 4.00
C LEU A 107 1.49 17.27 3.78
N ASN A 108 1.67 16.28 4.65
CA ASN A 108 0.96 15.00 4.55
C ASN A 108 -0.57 15.15 4.68
N LYS A 109 -1.08 16.21 5.32
CA LYS A 109 -2.52 16.52 5.37
C LYS A 109 -3.07 17.13 4.08
N LYS A 110 -2.23 17.80 3.27
CA LYS A 110 -2.66 18.45 2.01
C LYS A 110 -2.55 17.54 0.79
N LEU A 111 -1.72 16.51 0.85
CA LEU A 111 -1.54 15.56 -0.24
C LEU A 111 -2.76 14.63 -0.34
N THR A 112 -3.29 14.45 -1.55
CA THR A 112 -4.32 13.43 -1.83
C THR A 112 -3.79 12.04 -1.44
N ASN A 113 -4.61 11.04 -1.12
CA ASN A 113 -4.09 9.73 -0.70
C ASN A 113 -3.41 9.00 -1.89
N PRO A 114 -2.13 8.57 -1.80
CA PRO A 114 -1.47 7.84 -2.90
C PRO A 114 -2.17 6.52 -3.29
N LYS A 115 -2.95 5.93 -2.38
CA LYS A 115 -3.76 4.73 -2.64
C LYS A 115 -4.74 4.95 -3.80
N THR A 116 -5.41 6.12 -3.85
CA THR A 116 -6.46 6.38 -4.86
C THR A 116 -5.90 6.41 -6.27
N THR A 117 -4.67 6.92 -6.45
CA THR A 117 -4.00 6.91 -7.75
C THR A 117 -3.71 5.49 -8.25
N ILE A 118 -3.37 4.57 -7.34
CA ILE A 118 -3.19 3.16 -7.69
C ILE A 118 -4.53 2.48 -7.96
N ASP A 119 -5.56 2.74 -7.17
CA ASP A 119 -6.90 2.22 -7.40
C ASP A 119 -7.43 2.62 -8.79
N ASP A 120 -7.38 3.91 -9.13
CA ASP A 120 -7.80 4.43 -10.43
C ASP A 120 -7.00 3.77 -11.57
N TYR A 121 -5.68 3.66 -11.39
CA TYR A 121 -4.81 3.01 -12.36
C TYR A 121 -5.23 1.57 -12.63
N LEU A 122 -5.39 0.76 -11.58
CA LEU A 122 -5.76 -0.65 -11.70
C LEU A 122 -7.16 -0.82 -12.30
N GLU A 123 -8.08 0.07 -11.96
CA GLU A 123 -9.44 0.07 -12.51
C GLU A 123 -9.43 0.40 -14.01
N TYR A 124 -8.60 1.34 -14.47
CA TYR A 124 -8.40 1.57 -15.90
C TYR A 124 -7.81 0.35 -16.60
N ILE A 125 -6.84 -0.35 -16.01
CA ILE A 125 -6.32 -1.59 -16.60
C ILE A 125 -7.43 -2.64 -16.70
N LYS A 126 -8.17 -2.88 -15.61
CA LYS A 126 -9.27 -3.85 -15.55
C LYS A 126 -10.35 -3.57 -16.60
N ARG A 127 -10.81 -2.32 -16.69
CA ARG A 127 -11.79 -1.87 -17.71
C ARG A 127 -11.23 -1.81 -19.11
N GLY A 128 -9.91 -1.70 -19.26
CA GLY A 128 -9.26 -1.67 -20.56
C GLY A 128 -9.21 -3.06 -21.20
N VAL A 129 -8.95 -4.10 -20.41
CA VAL A 129 -8.80 -5.48 -20.90
C VAL A 129 -10.09 -6.30 -20.82
N SER A 130 -11.17 -5.77 -20.25
CA SER A 130 -12.48 -6.42 -20.22
C SER A 130 -13.10 -6.47 -21.62
N GLU A 131 -13.96 -7.47 -21.87
CA GLU A 131 -14.63 -7.68 -23.17
C GLU A 131 -15.47 -6.46 -23.61
N ASP A 132 -16.22 -5.86 -22.68
CA ASP A 132 -17.02 -4.65 -22.93
C ASP A 132 -16.23 -3.34 -22.79
N GLY A 133 -14.91 -3.46 -22.59
CA GLY A 133 -14.01 -2.37 -22.28
C GLY A 133 -13.54 -1.59 -23.51
N ASN A 134 -13.43 -0.26 -23.39
CA ASN A 134 -12.71 0.52 -24.40
C ASN A 134 -11.20 0.51 -24.08
N PHE A 135 -10.46 -0.41 -24.70
CA PHE A 135 -9.02 -0.57 -24.48
C PHE A 135 -8.25 0.74 -24.67
N ASP A 136 -8.43 1.43 -25.80
CA ASP A 136 -7.64 2.61 -26.13
C ASP A 136 -7.87 3.78 -25.16
N LYS A 137 -9.13 4.05 -24.81
CA LYS A 137 -9.50 5.11 -23.87
C LYS A 137 -8.95 4.84 -22.48
N ASN A 138 -9.07 3.60 -22.00
CA ASN A 138 -8.61 3.23 -20.67
C ASN A 138 -7.08 3.20 -20.58
N MET A 139 -6.37 2.69 -21.60
CA MET A 139 -4.90 2.73 -21.63
C MET A 139 -4.37 4.17 -21.68
N LYS A 140 -5.07 5.08 -22.35
CA LYS A 140 -4.74 6.51 -22.30
C LYS A 140 -4.87 7.06 -20.87
N ARG A 141 -5.99 6.84 -20.20
CA ARG A 141 -6.20 7.29 -18.81
C ARG A 141 -5.21 6.66 -17.83
N ALA A 142 -4.92 5.37 -17.96
CA ALA A 142 -3.90 4.70 -17.17
C ALA A 142 -2.53 5.33 -17.35
N SER A 143 -2.16 5.72 -18.58
CA SER A 143 -0.87 6.37 -18.86
C SER A 143 -0.75 7.78 -18.27
N GLU A 144 -1.86 8.51 -18.12
CA GLU A 144 -1.88 9.85 -17.52
C GLU A 144 -1.55 9.85 -16.01
N LEU A 145 -1.75 8.69 -15.35
CA LEU A 145 -1.37 8.47 -13.96
C LEU A 145 0.12 8.15 -13.79
N TRP A 146 0.88 8.06 -14.88
CA TRP A 146 2.32 7.84 -14.84
C TRP A 146 3.10 9.13 -15.11
N ASP A 147 4.27 9.20 -14.49
CA ASP A 147 5.24 10.27 -14.75
C ASP A 147 6.01 9.97 -16.03
N GLY A 148 5.55 10.52 -17.16
CA GLY A 148 6.27 10.48 -18.45
C GLY A 148 6.13 9.18 -19.25
N ARG A 149 5.18 8.29 -18.92
CA ARG A 149 4.99 7.04 -19.67
C ARG A 149 4.03 7.23 -20.85
N GLY A 150 4.53 7.02 -22.07
CA GLY A 150 3.73 7.18 -23.29
C GLY A 150 2.62 6.14 -23.43
N VAL A 151 1.48 6.57 -24.01
CA VAL A 151 0.28 5.74 -24.26
C VAL A 151 0.62 4.47 -25.05
N ASN A 152 1.48 4.56 -26.07
CA ASN A 152 1.84 3.43 -26.92
C ASN A 152 2.58 2.33 -26.15
N THR A 153 3.45 2.70 -25.21
CA THR A 153 4.13 1.76 -24.32
C THR A 153 3.13 1.04 -23.43
N PHE A 154 2.11 1.77 -22.95
CA PHE A 154 1.01 1.22 -22.18
C PHE A 154 0.20 0.19 -22.95
N LYS A 155 -0.28 0.56 -24.14
CA LYS A 155 -1.04 -0.35 -25.01
C LYS A 155 -0.25 -1.62 -25.30
N LYS A 156 1.06 -1.51 -25.60
CA LYS A 156 1.92 -2.67 -25.83
C LYS A 156 2.04 -3.60 -24.63
N ALA A 157 2.05 -3.07 -23.42
CA ALA A 157 2.18 -3.88 -22.20
C ALA A 157 0.94 -4.75 -21.91
N TYR A 158 -0.24 -4.31 -22.34
CA TYR A 158 -1.52 -4.97 -22.03
C TYR A 158 -2.24 -5.57 -23.24
N LYS A 159 -1.67 -5.47 -24.45
CA LYS A 159 -2.31 -5.94 -25.70
C LYS A 159 -2.65 -7.44 -25.70
N ASP A 160 -1.90 -8.24 -24.95
CA ASP A 160 -2.04 -9.70 -24.86
C ASP A 160 -2.69 -10.15 -23.55
N THR A 161 -3.13 -9.19 -22.74
CA THR A 161 -3.89 -9.45 -21.52
C THR A 161 -5.35 -9.69 -21.87
N LYS A 162 -5.87 -10.85 -21.47
CA LYS A 162 -7.27 -11.24 -21.62
C LYS A 162 -8.11 -10.86 -20.39
N LYS A 163 -7.55 -11.02 -19.19
CA LYS A 163 -8.23 -10.71 -17.92
C LYS A 163 -7.24 -10.10 -16.94
N PHE A 164 -7.72 -9.15 -16.15
CA PHE A 164 -6.97 -8.53 -15.07
C PHE A 164 -7.88 -8.40 -13.84
N SER A 165 -7.42 -8.87 -12.70
CA SER A 165 -8.17 -8.80 -11.44
C SER A 165 -7.27 -8.43 -10.27
N ILE A 166 -7.81 -7.62 -9.38
CA ILE A 166 -7.17 -7.19 -8.14
C ILE A 166 -7.44 -8.26 -7.09
N ILE A 167 -6.38 -8.85 -6.51
CA ILE A 167 -6.48 -9.91 -5.50
C ILE A 167 -6.48 -9.31 -4.09
N SER A 168 -5.63 -8.31 -3.86
CA SER A 168 -5.59 -7.55 -2.61
C SER A 168 -5.78 -6.07 -2.92
N GLU A 169 -6.40 -5.33 -2.02
CA GLU A 169 -6.43 -3.87 -2.13
C GLU A 169 -5.00 -3.28 -2.09
N PRO A 170 -4.79 -2.09 -2.67
CA PRO A 170 -3.50 -1.42 -2.56
C PRO A 170 -3.21 -0.97 -1.13
N GLU A 171 -2.01 -1.29 -0.65
CA GLU A 171 -1.53 -1.01 0.69
C GLU A 171 -0.38 -0.01 0.63
N VAL A 172 -0.46 1.08 1.39
CA VAL A 172 0.64 2.07 1.48
C VAL A 172 1.71 1.50 2.42
N VAL A 173 2.82 1.03 1.85
CA VAL A 173 3.94 0.44 2.60
C VAL A 173 4.79 1.53 3.26
N THR A 174 5.04 2.63 2.54
CA THR A 174 5.78 3.78 3.07
C THR A 174 5.27 5.06 2.44
N GLN A 175 5.17 6.14 3.20
CA GLN A 175 4.93 7.49 2.68
C GLN A 175 5.84 8.48 3.40
N LYS A 176 6.63 9.23 2.63
CA LYS A 176 7.58 10.23 3.13
C LYS A 176 7.52 11.47 2.25
N GLY A 177 6.95 12.55 2.79
CA GLY A 177 6.72 13.80 2.05
C GLY A 177 5.94 13.54 0.76
N ASN A 178 6.53 13.94 -0.37
CA ASN A 178 5.96 13.77 -1.71
C ASN A 178 6.26 12.41 -2.37
N THR A 179 6.73 11.42 -1.61
CA THR A 179 7.02 10.08 -2.15
C THR A 179 6.25 9.01 -1.39
N ALA A 180 5.78 7.98 -2.11
CA ALA A 180 5.06 6.85 -1.52
C ALA A 180 5.42 5.54 -2.21
N LYS A 181 5.30 4.44 -1.47
CA LYS A 181 5.35 3.07 -2.00
C LYS A 181 4.04 2.39 -1.70
N VAL A 182 3.38 1.89 -2.73
CA VAL A 182 2.10 1.20 -2.62
C VAL A 182 2.24 -0.20 -3.19
N LYS A 183 1.87 -1.21 -2.42
CA LYS A 183 1.95 -2.62 -2.79
C LYS A 183 0.56 -3.16 -3.09
N VAL A 184 0.44 -3.97 -4.13
CA VAL A 184 -0.81 -4.63 -4.51
C VAL A 184 -0.54 -6.02 -5.05
N LYS A 185 -1.46 -6.95 -4.83
CA LYS A 185 -1.46 -8.27 -5.47
C LYS A 185 -2.51 -8.29 -6.57
N VAL A 186 -2.11 -8.67 -7.78
CA VAL A 186 -3.01 -8.77 -8.94
C VAL A 186 -2.83 -10.11 -9.65
N LYS A 187 -3.87 -10.53 -10.35
CA LYS A 187 -3.87 -11.70 -11.22
C LYS A 187 -4.11 -11.24 -12.65
N GLN A 188 -3.28 -11.73 -13.55
CA GLN A 188 -3.37 -11.49 -14.98
C GLN A 188 -3.53 -12.81 -15.71
N THR A 189 -4.41 -12.84 -16.70
CA THR A 189 -4.56 -13.96 -17.64
C THR A 189 -4.22 -13.46 -19.04
N ASP A 190 -3.32 -14.14 -19.74
CA ASP A 190 -3.00 -13.82 -21.13
C ASP A 190 -4.01 -14.42 -22.12
N LYS A 191 -3.89 -14.08 -23.41
CA LYS A 191 -4.74 -14.66 -24.47
C LYS A 191 -4.57 -16.17 -24.66
N ASN A 192 -3.47 -16.76 -24.20
CA ASN A 192 -3.22 -18.20 -24.20
C ASN A 192 -3.78 -18.90 -22.95
N ASN A 193 -4.57 -18.19 -22.13
CA ASN A 193 -5.11 -18.64 -20.86
C ASN A 193 -4.02 -18.99 -19.81
N LYS A 194 -2.81 -18.47 -19.93
CA LYS A 194 -1.79 -18.56 -18.88
C LYS A 194 -2.12 -17.54 -17.80
N GLU A 195 -2.23 -18.01 -16.57
CA GLU A 195 -2.48 -17.18 -15.40
C GLU A 195 -1.16 -16.87 -14.69
N SER A 196 -1.03 -15.64 -14.21
CA SER A 196 0.08 -15.21 -13.37
C SER A 196 -0.45 -14.36 -12.22
N GLU A 197 -0.13 -14.76 -11.00
CA GLU A 197 -0.27 -13.91 -9.82
C GLU A 197 1.02 -13.16 -9.59
N ILE A 198 0.92 -11.84 -9.47
CA ILE A 198 2.07 -10.97 -9.27
C ILE A 198 1.81 -10.01 -8.12
N ILE A 199 2.87 -9.72 -7.38
CA ILE A 199 2.91 -8.64 -6.41
C ILE A 199 3.60 -7.47 -7.09
N VAL A 200 2.94 -6.32 -7.11
CA VAL A 200 3.48 -5.09 -7.71
C VAL A 200 3.65 -4.05 -6.63
N THR A 201 4.86 -3.50 -6.53
CA THR A 201 5.17 -2.35 -5.68
C THR A 201 5.36 -1.14 -6.57
N TYR A 202 4.43 -0.18 -6.50
CA TYR A 202 4.49 1.08 -7.20
C TYR A 202 5.23 2.12 -6.35
N ASN A 203 6.17 2.84 -6.96
CA ASN A 203 6.78 4.01 -6.37
C ASN A 203 6.11 5.25 -6.97
N LEU A 204 5.48 6.06 -6.12
CA LEU A 204 4.75 7.26 -6.51
C LEU A 204 5.47 8.52 -6.07
N VAL A 205 5.24 9.60 -6.83
CA VAL A 205 5.68 10.96 -6.50
C VAL A 205 4.49 11.91 -6.64
N ALA A 206 4.30 12.79 -5.66
CA ALA A 206 3.34 13.89 -5.73
C ALA A 206 3.99 15.13 -6.34
N ASP A 207 3.25 15.83 -7.20
CA ASP A 207 3.64 17.15 -7.68
C ASP A 207 3.35 18.25 -6.65
N ASN A 208 3.68 19.50 -6.99
CA ASN A 208 3.47 20.67 -6.11
C ASN A 208 1.98 20.95 -5.82
N THR A 209 1.06 20.35 -6.59
CA THR A 209 -0.40 20.45 -6.37
C THR A 209 -0.92 19.31 -5.49
N GLY A 210 -0.05 18.37 -5.11
CA GLY A 210 -0.39 17.21 -4.32
C GLY A 210 -1.00 16.05 -5.12
N LYS A 211 -0.96 16.12 -6.45
CA LYS A 211 -1.42 15.05 -7.33
C LYS A 211 -0.32 14.00 -7.47
N TRP A 212 -0.65 12.76 -7.16
CA TRP A 212 0.28 11.63 -7.25
C TRP A 212 0.36 11.10 -8.67
N LYS A 213 1.56 10.67 -9.06
CA LYS A 213 1.85 9.91 -10.27
C LYS A 213 2.75 8.74 -9.96
N ILE A 214 2.59 7.68 -10.73
CA ILE A 214 3.44 6.50 -10.69
C ILE A 214 4.74 6.81 -11.43
N LYS A 215 5.86 6.76 -10.73
CA LYS A 215 7.19 6.98 -11.31
C LYS A 215 7.75 5.70 -11.92
N ASN A 216 7.68 4.61 -11.16
CA ASN A 216 8.07 3.28 -11.62
C ASN A 216 7.39 2.20 -10.76
N ASN A 217 7.60 0.94 -11.12
CA ASN A 217 7.11 -0.20 -10.37
C ASN A 217 8.15 -1.33 -10.34
N VAL A 218 8.05 -2.17 -9.32
CA VAL A 218 8.80 -3.42 -9.19
C VAL A 218 7.79 -4.55 -9.16
N VAL A 219 8.02 -5.58 -9.98
CA VAL A 219 7.15 -6.76 -10.05
C VAL A 219 7.88 -7.94 -9.42
N SER A 220 7.20 -8.66 -8.54
CA SER A 220 7.67 -9.92 -7.96
C SER A 220 6.69 -11.02 -8.32
N LYS A 221 7.19 -12.09 -8.94
CA LYS A 221 6.41 -13.30 -9.21
C LYS A 221 6.41 -14.16 -7.95
N LYS A 222 5.25 -14.71 -7.62
CA LYS A 222 5.14 -15.73 -6.58
C LYS A 222 5.22 -17.11 -7.22
#